data_AF-A0A920AC79-F1
#
_entry.id   AF-A0A920AC79-F1
#
_cell.length_a   1.000
_cell.length_b   1.000
_cell.length_c   1.000
_cell.angle_alpha   90.00
_cell.angle_beta   90.00
_cell.angle_gamma   90.00
#
_symmetry.space_group_name_H-M   'P 1'
#
loop_
_entity.id
_entity.type
_entity.pdbx_description
1 polymer ?
#
loop_
_entity_poly.entity_id
_entity_poly.type
_entity_poly.pdbx_seq_one_letter_code
_entity_poly.pdbx_strand_id
1 'polypeptide(L)' 'MENHELILQNHELYVYPRLTSTKSSLDNHEKINLIGAPIMQISSSFIRNAIKEQIDVRAMLPENVWEYIDEMNYYRK' A
#
# COMPACT_ATOMS: atom_id res chain seq x y z
N MET A 1 8.00 -20.01 -18.40
CA MET A 1 7.83 -18.55 -18.29
C MET A 1 7.23 -18.28 -16.94
N GLU A 2 7.97 -17.59 -16.09
CA GLU A 2 7.40 -17.12 -14.84
C GLU A 2 6.45 -15.96 -15.14
N ASN A 3 5.30 -15.92 -14.48
CA ASN A 3 4.24 -14.96 -14.79
C ASN A 3 4.69 -13.49 -14.72
N HIS A 4 5.77 -13.19 -14.00
CA HIS A 4 6.30 -11.83 -13.84
C HIS A 4 6.97 -11.29 -15.12
N GLU A 5 7.56 -12.14 -15.95
CA GLU A 5 8.20 -11.75 -17.21
C GLU A 5 7.17 -11.18 -18.19
N LEU A 6 5.99 -11.81 -18.25
CA LEU A 6 4.89 -11.36 -19.11
C LEU A 6 4.36 -9.99 -18.68
N ILE A 7 4.36 -9.70 -17.37
CA ILE A 7 3.99 -8.38 -16.85
C ILE A 7 5.00 -7.33 -17.31
N LEU A 8 6.30 -7.62 -17.16
CA LEU A 8 7.37 -6.73 -17.61
C LEU A 8 7.38 -6.52 -19.13
N GLN A 9 6.94 -7.50 -19.92
CA GLN A 9 6.85 -7.35 -21.37
C GLN A 9 5.69 -6.45 -21.82
N ASN A 10 4.55 -6.49 -21.11
CA ASN A 10 3.31 -5.87 -21.56
C ASN A 10 2.93 -4.58 -20.81
N HIS A 11 3.61 -4.26 -19.70
CA HIS A 11 3.23 -3.14 -18.85
C HIS A 11 4.42 -2.33 -18.35
N GLU A 12 4.21 -1.03 -18.21
CA GLU A 12 5.07 -0.16 -17.41
C GLU A 12 4.69 -0.28 -15.93
N LEU A 13 5.70 -0.40 -15.06
CA LEU A 13 5.52 -0.46 -13.61
C LEU A 13 5.95 0.86 -12.98
N TYR A 14 5.03 1.49 -12.26
CA TYR A 14 5.30 2.69 -11.47
C TYR A 14 5.40 2.30 -10.00
N VAL A 15 6.61 2.41 -9.46
CA VAL A 15 6.93 1.89 -8.13
C VAL A 15 7.07 3.05 -7.16
N TYR A 16 6.24 3.02 -6.13
CA TYR A 16 6.19 4.03 -5.08
C TYR A 16 7.15 3.64 -3.94
N PRO A 17 7.92 4.59 -3.37
CA PRO A 17 8.95 4.27 -2.40
C PRO A 17 8.36 3.96 -1.01
N ARG A 18 8.99 3.03 -0.30
CA ARG A 18 8.75 2.72 1.12
C ARG A 18 10.09 2.73 1.87
N LEU A 19 10.08 3.09 3.16
CA LEU A 19 11.31 3.09 3.98
C LEU A 19 11.96 1.71 4.10
N THR A 20 11.15 0.66 4.05
CA THR A 20 11.60 -0.72 4.20
C THR A 20 11.98 -1.37 2.87
N SER A 21 11.98 -0.62 1.76
CA SER A 21 12.31 -1.16 0.45
C SER A 21 13.81 -1.43 0.34
N THR A 22 14.18 -2.64 -0.04
CA THR A 22 15.56 -2.99 -0.39
C THR A 22 15.76 -2.83 -1.89
N LYS A 23 16.97 -2.47 -2.30
CA LYS A 23 17.33 -2.41 -3.72
C LYS A 23 17.18 -3.78 -4.38
N SER A 24 16.72 -3.77 -5.62
CA SER A 24 16.52 -4.96 -6.46
C SER A 24 17.30 -4.83 -7.76
N SER A 25 17.59 -5.96 -8.42
CA SER A 25 18.10 -5.95 -9.80
C SER A 25 17.12 -5.30 -10.78
N LEU A 26 15.83 -5.29 -10.43
CA LEU A 26 14.75 -4.69 -11.20
C LEU A 26 14.72 -3.15 -11.13
N ASP A 27 15.43 -2.53 -10.20
CA ASP A 27 15.45 -1.07 -10.05
C ASP A 27 15.97 -0.34 -11.31
N ASN A 28 16.75 -1.05 -12.14
CA ASN A 28 17.31 -0.53 -13.40
C ASN A 28 16.60 -1.06 -14.66
N HIS A 29 15.47 -1.78 -14.52
CA HIS A 29 14.75 -2.32 -15.66
C HIS A 29 14.05 -1.19 -16.43
N GLU A 30 14.09 -1.22 -17.77
CA GLU A 30 13.57 -0.13 -18.61
C GLU A 30 12.07 0.16 -18.42
N LYS A 31 11.33 -0.87 -18.00
CA LYS A 31 9.88 -0.82 -17.70
C LYS A 31 9.55 -0.44 -16.26
N ILE A 32 10.55 -0.17 -15.42
CA ILE A 32 10.36 0.15 -14.01
C ILE A 32 10.69 1.62 -13.78
N ASN A 33 9.67 2.35 -13.34
CA ASN A 33 9.70 3.77 -13.09
C ASN A 33 9.61 3.98 -11.57
N LEU A 34 10.76 4.19 -10.90
CA LEU A 34 10.80 4.55 -9.49
C LEU A 34 10.38 6.01 -9.32
N ILE A 35 9.29 6.27 -8.60
CA ILE A 35 8.72 7.62 -8.49
C ILE A 35 9.19 8.32 -7.21
N GLY A 36 9.64 9.57 -7.35
CA GLY A 36 10.06 10.43 -6.23
C GLY A 36 8.87 10.98 -5.46
N ALA A 37 8.14 10.13 -4.76
CA ALA A 37 6.89 10.49 -4.10
C ALA A 37 6.98 10.41 -2.57
N PRO A 38 6.07 11.08 -1.83
CA PRO A 38 6.09 11.09 -0.37
C PRO A 38 6.05 9.69 0.25
N ILE A 39 6.90 9.44 1.24
CA ILE A 39 6.94 8.16 1.96
C ILE A 39 5.68 7.99 2.82
N MET A 40 4.94 6.91 2.59
CA MET A 40 3.76 6.54 3.38
C MET A 40 4.07 5.43 4.39
N GLN A 41 3.85 5.71 5.68
CA GLN A 41 4.08 4.79 6.80
C GLN A 41 2.78 4.30 7.43
N ILE A 42 1.86 3.84 6.58
CA ILE A 42 0.62 3.20 7.02
C ILE A 42 0.43 1.87 6.30
N SER A 43 -0.15 0.91 7.00
CA SER A 43 -0.49 -0.39 6.42
C SER A 43 -1.92 -0.79 6.80
N SER A 44 -2.56 -1.56 5.93
CA SER A 44 -3.91 -2.09 6.21
C SER A 44 -3.92 -2.99 7.44
N SER A 45 -2.83 -3.75 7.70
CA SER A 45 -2.72 -4.57 8.90
C SER A 45 -2.68 -3.72 10.17
N PHE A 46 -1.91 -2.63 10.15
CA PHE A 46 -1.91 -1.67 11.26
C PHE A 46 -3.31 -1.09 11.50
N ILE A 47 -3.98 -0.60 10.44
CA ILE A 47 -5.33 -0.02 10.55
C ILE A 47 -6.34 -1.01 11.14
N ARG A 48 -6.40 -2.25 10.63
CA ARG A 48 -7.36 -3.25 11.13
C ARG A 48 -7.09 -3.63 12.59
N ASN A 49 -5.82 -3.77 12.97
CA ASN A 49 -5.46 -4.07 14.35
C ASN A 49 -5.77 -2.91 15.28
N ALA A 50 -5.46 -1.68 14.87
CA ALA A 50 -5.77 -0.47 15.63
C ALA A 50 -7.28 -0.32 15.88
N ILE A 51 -8.12 -0.58 14.86
CA ILE A 51 -9.59 -0.58 15.03
C ILE A 51 -10.03 -1.63 16.04
N LYS A 52 -9.47 -2.86 15.97
CA LYS A 52 -9.75 -3.93 16.93
C LYS A 52 -9.34 -3.55 18.36
N GLU A 53 -8.23 -2.83 18.50
CA GLU A 53 -7.69 -2.31 19.76
C GLU A 53 -8.37 -1.01 20.21
N GLN A 54 -9.41 -0.55 19.51
CA GLN A 54 -10.13 0.70 19.80
C GLN A 54 -9.26 1.96 19.76
N ILE A 55 -8.20 1.93 18.95
CA ILE A 55 -7.34 3.08 18.66
C ILE A 55 -8.00 3.92 17.55
N ASP A 56 -8.04 5.24 17.76
CA ASP A 56 -8.58 6.18 16.78
C ASP A 56 -7.63 6.34 15.57
N VAL A 57 -8.10 5.92 14.39
CA VAL A 57 -7.36 5.98 13.12
C VAL A 57 -8.01 6.92 12.10
N ARG A 58 -8.98 7.76 12.51
CA ARG A 58 -9.72 8.64 11.60
C ARG A 58 -8.83 9.54 10.76
N ALA A 59 -7.79 10.11 11.38
CA ALA A 59 -6.82 10.99 10.70
C ALA A 59 -5.97 10.28 9.63
N MET A 60 -6.04 8.95 9.55
CA MET A 60 -5.21 8.14 8.68
C MET A 60 -5.96 7.58 7.46
N LEU A 61 -7.26 7.86 7.37
CA LEU A 61 -8.14 7.39 6.31
C LEU A 61 -8.91 8.58 5.74
N PRO A 62 -9.32 8.52 4.46
CA PRO A 62 -10.36 9.42 3.97
C PRO A 62 -11.62 9.30 4.84
N GLU A 63 -12.29 10.42 5.09
CA GLU A 63 -13.45 10.50 5.98
C GLU A 63 -14.56 9.50 5.59
N ASN A 64 -14.91 9.46 4.30
CA ASN A 64 -15.91 8.53 3.77
C ASN A 64 -15.54 7.05 3.93
N VAL A 65 -14.25 6.72 3.99
CA VAL A 65 -13.78 5.35 4.25
C VAL A 65 -13.93 5.00 5.72
N TRP A 66 -13.64 5.95 6.62
CA TRP A 66 -13.86 5.77 8.05
C TRP A 66 -15.35 5.55 8.37
N GLU A 67 -16.22 6.40 7.84
CA GLU A 67 -17.68 6.29 8.02
C GLU A 67 -18.18 4.91 7.62
N TYR A 68 -17.79 4.43 6.44
CA TYR A 68 -18.19 3.11 5.95
C TYR A 68 -17.69 1.96 6.84
N ILE A 69 -16.45 2.04 7.35
CA ILE A 69 -15.90 1.04 8.27
C ILE A 69 -16.69 1.02 9.58
N ASP A 70 -17.04 2.20 10.09
CA ASP A 70 -17.73 2.37 11.37
C ASP A 70 -19.17 1.85 11.31
N GLU A 71 -19.93 2.27 10.30
CA GLU A 71 -21.32 1.86 10.06
C GLU A 71 -21.44 0.35 9.88
N MET A 72 -20.53 -0.25 9.10
CA MET A 72 -20.54 -1.68 8.83
C MET A 72 -19.90 -2.52 9.94
N ASN A 73 -19.39 -1.88 11.01
CA ASN A 73 -18.69 -2.53 12.12
C ASN A 73 -17.51 -3.41 11.68
N TYR A 74 -16.80 -3.01 10.62
CA TYR A 74 -15.66 -3.78 10.13
C TYR A 74 -14.49 -3.75 11.11
N TYR A 75 -13.77 -4.88 11.20
CA TYR A 75 -12.52 -5.03 11.97
C TYR A 75 -12.65 -4.86 13.50
N ARG A 76 -13.86 -4.74 14.05
CA ARG A 76 -14.13 -4.63 15.50
C ARG A 76 -14.06 -5.96 16.28
N LYS A 77 -13.77 -7.10 15.63
CA LYS A 77 -13.78 -8.44 16.24
C LYS A 77 -12.39 -9.09 16.31
#